data_AF-A0AAV4TQS6-F1
#
_entry.id   AF-A0AAV4TQS6-F1
#
_cell.length_a   1.000
_cell.length_b   1.000
_cell.length_c   1.000
_cell.angle_alpha   90.00
_cell.angle_beta   90.00
_cell.angle_gamma   90.00
#
_symmetry.space_group_name_H-M   'P 1'
#
loop_
_entity.id
_entity.type
_entity.pdbx_description
1 polymer ?
#
loop_
_entity_poly.entity_id
_entity_poly.type
_entity_poly.pdbx_seq_one_letter_code
_entity_poly.pdbx_strand_id
1 'polypeptide(L)'
;MDKGHQHQVEISAHENLTWPFDVRCSSRSNCHKKISKISTSEVAVSAMGLLSCDLTDPRDPYKLLCRCQHNTCGPQCEQCCPGFQQKKWRHAIIDSPFVCELQKLVIASDIPMNVNITKRWTERTSLDIHGHYEGGGVCKNCRHNTMGINCNQCKPTFYRPYGKLLNATDVCQPCNCDLAFSTGNCADGNGLCECRVEFLPPRCDQCNVGYYGYPYCKPCDCNSNGTLGNVCEVGGGQCPCKPNYGGT
;
A
#
# COMPACT_ATOMS: atom_id res chain seq x y z
N MET A 1 -63.23 22.80 9.56
CA MET A 1 -62.80 21.38 9.55
C MET A 1 -61.82 21.25 8.42
N ASP A 2 -60.52 21.23 8.72
CA ASP A 2 -59.49 21.07 7.69
C ASP A 2 -58.54 19.96 8.17
N LYS A 3 -58.61 18.80 7.51
CA LYS A 3 -57.81 17.62 7.85
C LYS A 3 -56.51 17.70 7.06
N GLY A 4 -55.48 18.29 7.66
CA GLY A 4 -54.13 18.35 7.11
C GLY A 4 -53.59 16.94 6.83
N HIS A 5 -53.45 16.60 5.55
CA HIS A 5 -52.87 15.33 5.12
C HIS A 5 -51.36 15.35 5.36
N GLN A 6 -50.92 14.49 6.29
CA GLN A 6 -49.53 14.17 6.51
C GLN A 6 -49.06 13.32 5.31
N HIS A 7 -48.56 13.95 4.26
CA HIS A 7 -48.00 13.22 3.12
C HIS A 7 -46.72 12.47 3.55
N GLN A 8 -46.87 11.21 3.93
CA GLN A 8 -45.79 10.25 4.07
C GLN A 8 -45.21 9.98 2.67
N VAL A 9 -43.87 10.01 2.54
CA VAL A 9 -43.20 9.51 1.34
C VAL A 9 -42.97 8.02 1.59
N GLU A 10 -43.85 7.17 1.09
CA GLU A 10 -43.63 5.73 1.06
C GLU A 10 -42.59 5.42 -0.03
N ILE A 11 -41.47 4.84 0.37
CA ILE A 11 -40.55 4.18 -0.54
C ILE A 11 -40.80 2.68 -0.35
N SER A 12 -41.49 2.05 -1.30
CA SER A 12 -41.75 0.62 -1.29
C SER A 12 -40.44 -0.16 -1.39
N ALA A 13 -40.05 -0.82 -0.31
CA ALA A 13 -38.95 -1.77 -0.27
C ALA A 13 -39.41 -3.08 -0.92
N HIS A 14 -38.94 -3.37 -2.14
CA HIS A 14 -39.03 -4.72 -2.69
C HIS A 14 -37.91 -5.59 -2.10
N GLU A 15 -38.24 -6.85 -1.79
CA GLU A 15 -37.47 -7.85 -1.03
C GLU A 15 -36.13 -8.33 -1.64
N ASN A 16 -35.51 -7.58 -2.56
CA ASN A 16 -34.17 -7.87 -3.06
C ASN A 16 -33.36 -6.57 -3.14
N LEU A 17 -32.74 -6.19 -2.03
CA LEU A 17 -32.03 -4.92 -1.86
C LEU A 17 -30.66 -4.93 -2.56
N THR A 18 -30.63 -4.72 -3.87
CA THR A 18 -29.43 -4.21 -4.56
C THR A 18 -29.52 -2.68 -4.68
N TRP A 19 -28.83 -1.99 -3.75
CA TRP A 19 -28.57 -0.54 -3.74
C TRP A 19 -27.63 -0.15 -4.91
N PRO A 20 -27.70 1.08 -5.49
CA PRO A 20 -27.86 2.37 -4.80
C PRO A 20 -29.21 3.07 -5.07
N PHE A 21 -29.80 3.68 -4.03
CA PHE A 21 -30.78 4.76 -4.23
C PHE A 21 -30.04 6.09 -4.28
N ASP A 22 -30.23 6.85 -5.36
CA ASP A 22 -29.95 8.29 -5.37
C ASP A 22 -31.06 8.94 -4.52
N VAL A 23 -30.75 9.38 -3.28
CA VAL A 23 -31.74 9.99 -2.38
C VAL A 23 -32.02 11.43 -2.84
N ARG A 24 -32.74 11.54 -3.96
CA ARG A 24 -33.28 12.79 -4.49
C ARG A 24 -34.74 12.93 -4.14
N CYS A 25 -35.13 14.15 -3.78
CA CYS A 25 -36.53 14.45 -3.56
C CYS A 25 -37.21 14.69 -4.91
N SER A 26 -38.38 14.07 -5.11
CA SER A 26 -39.25 14.34 -6.25
C SER A 26 -39.86 15.76 -6.23
N SER A 27 -39.80 16.47 -5.09
CA SER A 27 -40.20 17.88 -4.95
C SER A 27 -39.52 18.57 -3.75
N ARG A 28 -39.38 19.91 -3.77
CA ARG A 28 -38.83 20.71 -2.64
C ARG A 28 -39.63 20.53 -1.34
N SER A 29 -40.95 20.36 -1.43
CA SER A 29 -41.84 20.16 -0.28
C SER A 29 -41.63 18.80 0.42
N ASN A 30 -41.08 17.80 -0.27
CA ASN A 30 -40.75 16.49 0.30
C ASN A 30 -39.34 16.46 0.93
N CYS A 31 -38.44 17.36 0.54
CA CYS A 31 -37.07 17.44 1.07
C CYS A 31 -36.97 17.97 2.52
N HIS A 32 -37.97 18.73 2.98
CA HIS A 32 -38.02 19.21 4.37
C HIS A 32 -38.66 18.20 5.34
N LYS A 33 -39.19 17.07 4.82
CA LYS A 33 -39.69 15.99 5.67
C LYS A 33 -38.49 15.18 6.13
N LYS A 34 -38.22 15.21 7.44
CA LYS A 34 -37.21 14.38 8.10
C LYS A 34 -37.32 12.95 7.55
N ILE A 35 -36.26 12.40 6.98
CA ILE A 35 -36.19 10.94 6.73
C ILE A 35 -36.05 10.30 8.11
N SER A 36 -37.17 10.21 8.83
CA SER A 36 -37.22 9.67 10.18
C SER A 36 -37.61 8.19 10.20
N LYS A 37 -38.04 7.62 9.07
CA LYS A 37 -38.37 6.20 8.93
C LYS A 37 -38.18 5.72 7.49
N ILE A 38 -36.97 5.25 7.17
CA ILE A 38 -36.85 4.18 6.17
C ILE A 38 -37.28 2.91 6.92
N SER A 39 -38.28 2.20 6.40
CA SER A 39 -39.07 1.16 7.07
C SER A 39 -38.33 -0.18 7.30
N THR A 40 -37.04 -0.15 7.59
CA THR A 40 -36.28 -1.31 8.09
C THR A 40 -35.31 -0.79 9.14
N SER A 41 -35.62 -1.06 10.41
CA SER A 41 -34.85 -0.88 11.66
C SER A 41 -33.74 0.20 11.69
N GLU A 42 -33.69 1.00 12.76
CA GLU A 42 -32.51 1.86 13.10
C GLU A 42 -31.17 1.08 13.01
N VAL A 43 -31.22 -0.25 13.19
CA VAL A 43 -30.15 -1.23 12.98
C VAL A 43 -29.62 -1.26 11.54
N ALA A 44 -30.47 -1.19 10.51
CA ALA A 44 -30.04 -1.20 9.10
C ALA A 44 -29.34 0.12 8.71
N VAL A 45 -29.83 1.25 9.23
CA VAL A 45 -29.23 2.58 8.99
C VAL A 45 -27.82 2.66 9.59
N SER A 46 -27.67 2.22 10.85
CA SER A 46 -26.35 2.16 11.51
C SER A 46 -25.41 1.16 10.83
N ALA A 47 -25.89 -0.02 10.42
CA ALA A 47 -25.07 -0.99 9.69
C ALA A 47 -24.50 -0.41 8.39
N MET A 48 -25.24 0.48 7.71
CA MET A 48 -24.85 1.13 6.45
C MET A 48 -23.81 2.26 6.58
N GLY A 49 -23.39 2.62 7.79
CA GLY A 49 -22.48 3.77 8.00
C GLY A 49 -23.18 5.12 7.84
N LEU A 50 -24.51 5.16 7.98
CA LEU A 50 -25.34 6.37 7.91
C LEU A 50 -25.99 6.60 9.27
N LEU A 51 -26.08 7.86 9.72
CA LEU A 51 -26.81 8.23 10.95
C LEU A 51 -28.18 8.83 10.64
N SER A 52 -28.24 9.78 9.70
CA SER A 52 -29.48 10.42 9.24
C SER A 52 -29.25 11.10 7.88
N CYS A 53 -30.30 11.28 7.08
CA CYS A 53 -30.28 12.07 5.84
C CYS A 53 -31.43 13.08 5.87
N ASP A 54 -31.22 14.17 6.58
CA ASP A 54 -32.25 15.17 6.90
C ASP A 54 -31.82 16.62 6.61
N LEU A 55 -30.62 16.80 6.05
CA LEU A 55 -30.10 18.10 5.65
C LEU A 55 -30.26 18.28 4.14
N THR A 56 -30.63 19.47 3.65
CA THR A 56 -30.66 19.79 2.22
C THR A 56 -29.35 20.44 1.78
N ASP A 57 -28.86 20.13 0.56
CA ASP A 57 -27.66 20.77 0.01
C ASP A 57 -27.95 22.28 -0.25
N PRO A 58 -27.12 23.20 0.29
CA PRO A 58 -27.31 24.64 0.07
C PRO A 58 -27.28 25.07 -1.40
N ARG A 59 -26.65 24.27 -2.27
CA ARG A 59 -26.51 24.53 -3.71
C ARG A 59 -27.54 23.76 -4.54
N ASP A 60 -28.14 22.70 -3.98
CA ASP A 60 -29.19 21.91 -4.63
C ASP A 60 -30.27 21.48 -3.60
N PRO A 61 -31.39 22.21 -3.52
CA PRO A 61 -32.46 21.94 -2.56
C PRO A 61 -33.26 20.66 -2.85
N TYR A 62 -32.95 19.93 -3.93
CA TYR A 62 -33.51 18.61 -4.22
C TYR A 62 -32.62 17.46 -3.76
N LYS A 63 -31.42 17.78 -3.26
CA LYS A 63 -30.42 16.82 -2.78
C LYS A 63 -30.37 16.81 -1.25
N LEU A 64 -30.48 15.63 -0.67
CA LEU A 64 -30.28 15.44 0.77
C LEU A 64 -28.82 15.09 1.07
N LEU A 65 -28.29 15.66 2.15
CA LEU A 65 -26.99 15.40 2.73
C LEU A 65 -27.15 14.52 3.96
N CYS A 66 -26.37 13.45 4.01
CA CYS A 66 -26.36 12.51 5.10
C CYS A 66 -25.28 12.84 6.13
N ARG A 67 -25.59 12.57 7.40
CA ARG A 67 -24.62 12.49 8.49
C ARG A 67 -24.02 11.10 8.49
N CYS A 68 -22.76 10.99 8.15
CA CYS A 68 -22.06 9.72 8.01
C CYS A 68 -21.49 9.19 9.33
N GLN A 69 -21.43 7.87 9.44
CA GLN A 69 -20.73 7.11 10.48
C GLN A 69 -19.66 6.23 9.84
N HIS A 70 -18.96 5.40 10.63
CA HIS A 70 -18.02 4.40 10.12
C HIS A 70 -16.87 4.99 9.27
N ASN A 71 -16.53 6.27 9.52
CA ASN A 71 -15.54 7.05 8.80
C ASN A 71 -15.80 7.13 7.28
N THR A 72 -17.06 7.10 6.89
CA THR A 72 -17.52 7.38 5.53
C THR A 72 -17.84 8.87 5.37
N CYS A 73 -17.71 9.37 4.14
CA CYS A 73 -17.89 10.75 3.76
C CYS A 73 -18.61 10.82 2.42
N GLY A 74 -19.07 12.02 2.05
CA GLY A 74 -19.84 12.25 0.85
C GLY A 74 -21.32 12.51 1.16
N PRO A 75 -22.07 13.09 0.22
CA PRO A 75 -23.50 13.39 0.40
C PRO A 75 -24.35 12.19 0.85
N GLN A 76 -23.96 10.97 0.46
CA GLN A 76 -24.64 9.71 0.76
C GLN A 76 -23.71 8.71 1.46
N CYS A 77 -22.59 9.19 2.03
CA CYS A 77 -21.60 8.33 2.68
C CYS A 77 -21.00 7.26 1.74
N GLU A 78 -20.93 7.57 0.45
CA GLU A 78 -20.58 6.69 -0.66
C GLU A 78 -19.06 6.49 -0.86
N GLN A 79 -18.24 6.99 0.06
CA GLN A 79 -16.79 6.89 0.02
C GLN A 79 -16.19 6.94 1.42
N CYS A 80 -14.97 6.44 1.59
CA CYS A 80 -14.25 6.64 2.83
C CYS A 80 -13.72 8.07 2.95
N CYS A 81 -13.80 8.62 4.17
CA CYS A 81 -13.25 9.93 4.48
C CYS A 81 -11.74 10.01 4.20
N PRO A 82 -11.21 11.20 3.88
CA PRO A 82 -9.77 11.41 3.84
C PRO A 82 -9.10 10.91 5.13
N GLY A 83 -8.05 10.09 5.00
CA GLY A 83 -7.36 9.45 6.12
C GLY A 83 -7.88 8.05 6.51
N PHE A 84 -9.05 7.65 6.02
CA PHE A 84 -9.68 6.35 6.29
C PHE A 84 -9.79 5.43 5.05
N GLN A 85 -8.90 5.66 4.09
CA GLN A 85 -8.93 5.03 2.77
C GLN A 85 -8.05 3.78 2.69
N GLN A 86 -8.00 2.99 3.76
CA GLN A 86 -7.17 1.79 3.81
C GLN A 86 -7.79 0.60 3.08
N LYS A 87 -9.12 0.56 2.95
CA LYS A 87 -9.85 -0.50 2.24
C LYS A 87 -10.72 0.10 1.14
N LYS A 88 -10.99 -0.69 0.09
CA LYS A 88 -11.95 -0.29 -0.94
C LYS A 88 -13.32 -0.15 -0.29
N TRP A 89 -13.92 1.03 -0.42
CA TRP A 89 -15.26 1.25 0.08
C TRP A 89 -16.24 0.24 -0.54
N ARG A 90 -17.10 -0.31 0.31
CA ARG A 90 -18.23 -1.13 -0.10
C ARG A 90 -19.46 -0.74 0.70
N HIS A 91 -20.62 -1.02 0.13
CA HIS A 91 -21.85 -1.00 0.90
C HIS A 91 -21.72 -1.97 2.06
N ALA A 92 -22.12 -1.49 3.23
CA ALA A 92 -22.23 -2.30 4.40
C ALA A 92 -23.57 -3.05 4.39
N ILE A 93 -23.55 -4.28 4.88
CA ILE A 93 -24.73 -5.15 5.01
C ILE A 93 -24.99 -5.39 6.49
N ILE A 94 -26.24 -5.75 6.84
CA ILE A 94 -26.68 -5.88 8.24
C ILE A 94 -25.74 -6.77 9.06
N ASP A 95 -25.32 -7.92 8.51
CA ASP A 95 -24.46 -8.88 9.19
C ASP A 95 -22.96 -8.62 9.02
N SER A 96 -22.57 -7.66 8.17
CA SER A 96 -21.18 -7.31 7.89
C SER A 96 -21.04 -5.81 7.65
N PRO A 97 -21.10 -5.01 8.74
CA PRO A 97 -20.89 -3.58 8.67
C PRO A 97 -19.50 -3.29 8.08
N PHE A 98 -19.43 -2.34 7.16
CA PHE A 98 -18.17 -1.87 6.61
C PHE A 98 -17.76 -0.59 7.33
N VAL A 99 -16.62 -0.66 8.01
CA VAL A 99 -16.00 0.50 8.65
C VAL A 99 -14.77 0.88 7.84
N CYS A 100 -14.72 2.13 7.38
CA CYS A 100 -13.55 2.66 6.73
C CYS A 100 -12.40 2.72 7.75
N GLU A 101 -11.31 2.05 7.40
CA GLU A 101 -10.18 1.86 8.29
C GLU A 101 -9.21 3.02 8.21
N LEU A 102 -8.77 3.47 9.38
CA LEU A 102 -7.68 4.43 9.48
C LEU A 102 -6.46 3.84 8.79
N GLN A 103 -5.82 4.65 7.96
CA GLN A 103 -4.56 4.26 7.38
C GLN A 103 -3.55 4.07 8.53
N LYS A 104 -2.90 2.91 8.59
CA LYS A 104 -1.91 2.63 9.64
C LYS A 104 -0.85 3.73 9.58
N LEU A 105 -0.79 4.57 10.62
CA LEU A 105 0.32 5.50 10.83
C LEU A 105 1.57 4.67 11.13
N VAL A 106 2.25 4.19 10.09
CA VAL A 106 3.70 4.13 10.18
C VAL A 106 4.10 5.60 10.24
N ILE A 107 4.74 6.02 11.32
CA ILE A 107 5.05 7.43 11.68
C ILE A 107 6.01 8.10 10.67
N ALA A 108 6.16 7.51 9.49
CA ALA A 108 7.02 7.88 8.39
C ALA A 108 6.25 8.41 7.17
N SER A 109 5.01 8.89 7.26
CA SER A 109 4.37 9.56 6.12
C SER A 109 3.44 10.70 6.54
N ASP A 110 3.50 11.81 5.80
CA ASP A 110 2.44 12.82 5.83
C ASP A 110 1.32 12.41 4.88
N ILE A 111 0.08 12.54 5.34
CA ILE A 111 -1.15 12.47 4.52
C ILE A 111 -1.07 13.62 3.49
N PRO A 112 -1.40 13.52 2.16
CA PRO A 112 -2.53 12.78 1.54
C PRO A 112 -2.33 12.18 0.11
N MET A 113 -3.36 11.43 -0.30
CA MET A 113 -4.04 11.39 -1.62
C MET A 113 -3.62 10.47 -2.79
N ASN A 114 -4.69 9.80 -3.26
CA ASN A 114 -5.05 9.35 -4.60
C ASN A 114 -4.14 8.32 -5.28
N VAL A 115 -4.51 7.04 -5.12
CA VAL A 115 -4.23 5.98 -6.09
C VAL A 115 -5.42 5.04 -6.11
N ASN A 116 -5.68 4.45 -7.28
CA ASN A 116 -6.71 3.46 -7.59
C ASN A 116 -6.74 2.29 -6.58
N ILE A 117 -7.37 2.51 -5.42
CA ILE A 117 -7.51 1.58 -4.29
C ILE A 117 -8.03 0.23 -4.81
N THR A 118 -8.96 0.27 -5.76
CA THR A 118 -9.52 -0.91 -6.41
C THR A 118 -8.47 -1.77 -7.08
N LYS A 119 -7.58 -1.18 -7.90
CA LYS A 119 -6.51 -1.94 -8.58
C LYS A 119 -5.57 -2.58 -7.55
N ARG A 120 -5.11 -1.78 -6.58
CA ARG A 120 -4.13 -2.19 -5.56
C ARG A 120 -4.67 -3.31 -4.67
N TRP A 121 -5.95 -3.24 -4.31
CA TRP A 121 -6.68 -4.26 -3.54
C TRP A 121 -6.81 -5.56 -4.34
N THR A 122 -7.21 -5.50 -5.61
CA THR A 122 -7.26 -6.69 -6.50
C THR A 122 -5.88 -7.34 -6.66
N GLU A 123 -4.83 -6.52 -6.76
CA GLU A 123 -3.45 -6.99 -6.90
C GLU A 123 -2.79 -7.43 -5.58
N ARG A 124 -3.46 -7.23 -4.42
CA ARG A 124 -2.92 -7.54 -3.08
C ARG A 124 -1.53 -6.95 -2.83
N THR A 125 -1.36 -5.66 -3.12
CA THR A 125 -0.05 -4.97 -3.05
C THR A 125 0.07 -3.96 -1.91
N SER A 126 -0.99 -3.73 -1.14
CA SER A 126 -1.00 -2.83 0.03
C SER A 126 -1.41 -3.60 1.30
N LEU A 127 -0.78 -3.25 2.42
CA LEU A 127 -1.01 -3.91 3.70
C LEU A 127 -2.18 -3.24 4.41
N ASP A 128 -2.98 -4.00 5.15
CA ASP A 128 -4.02 -3.50 6.06
C ASP A 128 -3.43 -3.11 7.43
N ILE A 129 -4.27 -2.74 8.39
CA ILE A 129 -3.83 -2.37 9.74
C ILE A 129 -3.20 -3.54 10.52
N HIS A 130 -3.54 -4.78 10.16
CA HIS A 130 -3.08 -6.01 10.77
C HIS A 130 -1.82 -6.60 10.10
N GLY A 131 -1.41 -6.04 8.96
CA GLY A 131 -0.25 -6.50 8.19
C GLY A 131 -0.58 -7.59 7.16
N HIS A 132 -1.85 -7.74 6.79
CA HIS A 132 -2.28 -8.60 5.69
C HIS A 132 -2.36 -7.80 4.38
N TYR A 133 -2.11 -8.43 3.23
CA TYR A 133 -2.18 -7.78 1.92
C TYR A 133 -3.62 -7.59 1.41
N GLU A 134 -4.49 -7.06 2.27
CA GLU A 134 -5.90 -6.75 1.99
C GLU A 134 -6.19 -5.25 2.04
N GLY A 135 -5.14 -4.44 2.12
CA GLY A 135 -5.21 -2.98 2.05
C GLY A 135 -5.27 -2.47 0.61
N GLY A 136 -5.54 -1.19 0.46
CA GLY A 136 -5.48 -0.47 -0.81
C GLY A 136 -4.90 0.94 -0.69
N GLY A 137 -4.56 1.39 0.53
CA GLY A 137 -3.91 2.67 0.77
C GLY A 137 -2.48 2.70 0.23
N VAL A 138 -2.02 3.85 -0.23
CA VAL A 138 -0.63 4.09 -0.62
C VAL A 138 -0.10 5.28 0.17
N CYS A 139 0.99 5.08 0.90
CA CYS A 139 1.66 6.16 1.58
C CYS A 139 2.32 7.09 0.55
N LYS A 140 2.23 8.40 0.80
CA LYS A 140 2.95 9.43 0.04
C LYS A 140 4.07 9.98 0.90
N ASN A 141 5.13 10.47 0.25
CA ASN A 141 6.24 11.17 0.90
C ASN A 141 6.79 10.41 2.12
N CYS A 142 7.24 9.18 1.91
CA CYS A 142 7.87 8.39 2.95
C CYS A 142 9.07 9.14 3.57
N ARG A 143 8.94 9.47 4.85
CA ARG A 143 9.90 10.09 5.76
C ARG A 143 10.82 9.04 6.37
N HIS A 144 11.78 9.47 7.20
CA HIS A 144 12.69 8.58 7.95
C HIS A 144 13.43 7.55 7.07
N ASN A 145 13.79 7.96 5.84
CA ASN A 145 14.46 7.12 4.85
C ASN A 145 13.74 5.82 4.50
N THR A 146 12.41 5.79 4.67
CA THR A 146 11.57 4.67 4.26
C THR A 146 11.10 4.83 2.80
N MET A 147 10.66 3.73 2.21
CA MET A 147 10.04 3.67 0.89
C MET A 147 9.08 2.48 0.77
N GLY A 148 8.50 2.32 -0.43
CA GLY A 148 7.49 1.30 -0.71
C GLY A 148 6.06 1.82 -0.50
N ILE A 149 5.09 0.99 -0.85
CA ILE A 149 3.66 1.35 -0.82
C ILE A 149 3.18 1.70 0.60
N ASN A 150 3.77 1.05 1.60
CA ASN A 150 3.40 1.21 3.01
C ASN A 150 4.53 1.86 3.83
N CYS A 151 5.53 2.49 3.19
CA CYS A 151 6.73 3.02 3.84
C CYS A 151 7.40 2.01 4.82
N ASN A 152 7.39 0.72 4.47
CA ASN A 152 7.81 -0.37 5.34
C ASN A 152 9.16 -0.98 4.93
N GLN A 153 9.80 -0.41 3.91
CA GLN A 153 11.13 -0.77 3.43
C GLN A 153 12.05 0.43 3.58
N CYS A 154 13.35 0.21 3.74
CA CYS A 154 14.32 1.30 3.71
C CYS A 154 14.69 1.67 2.27
N LYS A 155 15.00 2.95 2.03
CA LYS A 155 15.53 3.46 0.76
C LYS A 155 16.85 2.75 0.41
N PRO A 156 17.28 2.75 -0.87
CA PRO A 156 18.61 2.26 -1.23
C PRO A 156 19.67 2.96 -0.37
N THR A 157 20.76 2.25 -0.05
CA THR A 157 21.81 2.66 0.91
C THR A 157 21.36 2.86 2.36
N PHE A 158 20.14 2.45 2.73
CA PHE A 158 19.68 2.35 4.12
C PHE A 158 19.16 0.94 4.40
N TYR A 159 19.22 0.53 5.66
CA TYR A 159 18.68 -0.74 6.14
C TYR A 159 18.00 -0.58 7.49
N ARG A 160 17.10 -1.51 7.82
CA ARG A 160 16.48 -1.58 9.14
C ARG A 160 17.19 -2.62 10.00
N PRO A 161 17.89 -2.25 11.09
CA PRO A 161 18.54 -3.20 11.99
C PRO A 161 17.56 -4.17 12.65
N TYR A 162 18.03 -5.35 13.04
CA TYR A 162 17.22 -6.29 13.81
C TYR A 162 16.67 -5.65 15.10
N GLY A 163 15.39 -5.89 15.38
CA GLY A 163 14.71 -5.35 16.57
C GLY A 163 14.28 -3.88 16.47
N LYS A 164 14.65 -3.14 15.42
CA LYS A 164 14.13 -1.78 15.21
C LYS A 164 12.66 -1.81 14.77
N LEU A 165 11.82 -1.10 15.52
CA LEU A 165 10.40 -0.98 15.23
C LEU A 165 10.15 -0.08 14.02
N LEU A 166 9.15 -0.43 13.20
CA LEU A 166 8.77 0.35 12.01
C LEU A 166 8.32 1.78 12.31
N ASN A 167 7.89 2.03 13.55
CA ASN A 167 7.37 3.32 13.98
C ASN A 167 8.47 4.26 14.48
N ALA A 168 9.71 3.80 14.61
CA ALA A 168 10.82 4.64 15.04
C ALA A 168 11.17 5.70 13.98
N THR A 169 11.56 6.91 14.42
CA THR A 169 12.01 7.98 13.51
C THR A 169 13.38 7.69 12.89
N ASP A 170 14.15 6.80 13.50
CA ASP A 170 15.45 6.30 13.04
C ASP A 170 15.37 4.84 12.53
N VAL A 171 14.18 4.42 12.08
CA VAL A 171 13.92 3.05 11.60
C VAL A 171 14.92 2.58 10.55
N CYS A 172 15.31 3.46 9.64
CA CYS A 172 16.25 3.17 8.56
C CYS A 172 17.59 3.87 8.84
N GLN A 173 18.63 3.07 9.05
CA GLN A 173 19.99 3.52 9.30
C GLN A 173 20.82 3.42 8.02
N PRO A 174 21.77 4.34 7.79
CA PRO A 174 22.60 4.31 6.60
C PRO A 174 23.51 3.08 6.59
N CYS A 175 23.71 2.50 5.40
CA CYS A 175 24.69 1.45 5.18
C CYS A 175 26.10 2.01 5.35
N ASN A 176 26.97 1.25 6.00
CA ASN A 176 28.39 1.58 6.13
C ASN A 176 29.21 0.67 5.22
N CYS A 177 29.17 0.95 3.91
CA CYS A 177 29.77 0.11 2.88
C CYS A 177 30.82 0.88 2.08
N ASP A 178 31.91 0.21 1.74
CA ASP A 178 32.93 0.77 0.85
C ASP A 178 32.43 0.69 -0.61
N LEU A 179 32.22 1.86 -1.22
CA LEU A 179 31.72 1.97 -2.59
C LEU A 179 32.70 1.47 -3.65
N ALA A 180 33.99 1.27 -3.30
CA ALA A 180 34.97 0.64 -4.17
C ALA A 180 34.63 -0.84 -4.42
N PHE A 181 34.08 -1.54 -3.42
CA PHE A 181 33.86 -2.98 -3.45
C PHE A 181 32.38 -3.38 -3.44
N SER A 182 31.50 -2.44 -3.09
CA SER A 182 30.06 -2.67 -2.95
C SER A 182 29.22 -1.74 -3.82
N THR A 183 27.93 -2.06 -3.96
CA THR A 183 26.93 -1.18 -4.60
C THR A 183 26.54 0.01 -3.71
N GLY A 184 26.94 -0.01 -2.43
CA GLY A 184 26.48 0.91 -1.39
C GLY A 184 25.19 0.49 -0.70
N ASN A 185 24.47 -0.50 -1.23
CA ASN A 185 23.32 -1.11 -0.55
C ASN A 185 23.79 -2.11 0.50
N CYS A 186 22.90 -2.41 1.45
CA CYS A 186 23.13 -3.42 2.45
C CYS A 186 21.84 -4.14 2.85
N ALA A 187 21.99 -5.35 3.38
CA ALA A 187 20.87 -6.21 3.75
C ALA A 187 20.16 -5.70 5.00
N ASP A 188 18.82 -5.76 4.96
CA ASP A 188 17.98 -5.52 6.12
C ASP A 188 18.34 -6.47 7.28
N GLY A 189 18.30 -5.95 8.50
CA GLY A 189 18.61 -6.68 9.72
C GLY A 189 20.07 -6.53 10.16
N ASN A 190 21.01 -7.07 9.37
CA ASN A 190 22.43 -7.12 9.73
C ASN A 190 23.29 -6.03 9.08
N GLY A 191 22.80 -5.31 8.07
CA GLY A 191 23.55 -4.26 7.38
C GLY A 191 24.70 -4.79 6.52
N LEU A 192 24.65 -6.07 6.12
CA LEU A 192 25.70 -6.67 5.31
C LEU A 192 25.69 -6.10 3.89
N CYS A 193 26.83 -5.58 3.43
CA CYS A 193 26.94 -4.90 2.15
C CYS A 193 26.71 -5.82 0.96
N GLU A 194 26.02 -5.30 -0.05
CA GLU A 194 25.90 -5.93 -1.36
C GLU A 194 27.17 -5.68 -2.17
N CYS A 195 27.97 -6.72 -2.41
CA CYS A 195 29.18 -6.61 -3.22
C CYS A 195 28.86 -6.29 -4.66
N ARG A 196 29.75 -5.55 -5.34
CA ARG A 196 29.71 -5.50 -6.80
C ARG A 196 30.02 -6.89 -7.37
N VAL A 197 29.66 -7.12 -8.63
CA VAL A 197 29.76 -8.44 -9.25
C VAL A 197 31.18 -9.00 -9.27
N GLU A 198 32.19 -8.13 -9.27
CA GLU A 198 33.61 -8.49 -9.30
C GLU A 198 34.15 -8.94 -7.94
N PHE A 199 33.41 -8.71 -6.84
CA PHE A 199 33.84 -9.01 -5.47
C PHE A 199 32.97 -10.07 -4.82
N LEU A 200 33.61 -10.96 -4.06
CA LEU A 200 32.97 -12.11 -3.46
C LEU A 200 32.12 -11.71 -2.24
N PRO A 201 30.81 -12.00 -2.22
CA PRO A 201 30.00 -11.88 -1.01
C PRO A 201 30.44 -12.89 0.07
N PRO A 202 30.23 -12.59 1.36
CA PRO A 202 29.48 -11.45 1.89
C PRO A 202 30.33 -10.22 2.22
N ARG A 203 31.67 -10.32 2.16
CA ARG A 203 32.58 -9.29 2.71
C ARG A 203 33.20 -8.37 1.67
N CYS A 204 33.11 -8.72 0.38
CA CYS A 204 33.70 -7.96 -0.72
C CYS A 204 35.22 -7.75 -0.58
N ASP A 205 35.90 -8.66 0.13
CA ASP A 205 37.33 -8.60 0.47
C ASP A 205 38.20 -9.44 -0.47
N GLN A 206 37.60 -10.07 -1.48
CA GLN A 206 38.25 -10.92 -2.47
C GLN A 206 37.55 -10.78 -3.82
N CYS A 207 38.24 -11.14 -4.91
CA CYS A 207 37.59 -11.22 -6.21
C CYS A 207 36.58 -12.36 -6.25
N ASN A 208 35.45 -12.13 -6.91
CA ASN A 208 34.43 -13.16 -7.13
C ASN A 208 34.95 -14.22 -8.11
N VAL A 209 34.27 -15.36 -8.16
CA VAL A 209 34.58 -16.44 -9.10
C VAL A 209 34.54 -15.92 -10.53
N GLY A 210 35.61 -16.17 -11.29
CA GLY A 210 35.79 -15.63 -12.65
C GLY A 210 36.45 -14.25 -12.69
N TYR A 211 36.90 -13.72 -11.54
CA TYR A 211 37.69 -12.50 -11.45
C TYR A 211 38.98 -12.72 -10.65
N TYR A 212 40.00 -11.87 -10.89
CA TYR A 212 41.29 -11.96 -10.21
C TYR A 212 41.95 -10.58 -10.04
N GLY A 213 42.94 -10.48 -9.14
CA GLY A 213 43.78 -9.29 -9.00
C GLY A 213 43.28 -8.24 -8.00
N TYR A 214 42.73 -8.67 -6.86
CA TYR A 214 42.28 -7.78 -5.78
C TYR A 214 43.38 -6.77 -5.38
N PRO A 215 43.07 -5.47 -5.17
CA PRO A 215 41.74 -4.85 -5.12
C PRO A 215 41.14 -4.47 -6.49
N TYR A 216 41.87 -4.63 -7.58
CA TYR A 216 41.43 -4.29 -8.95
C TYR A 216 40.98 -5.54 -9.69
N CYS A 217 39.88 -6.13 -9.25
CA CYS A 217 39.38 -7.39 -9.80
C CYS A 217 39.04 -7.27 -11.30
N LYS A 218 39.75 -8.04 -12.13
CA LYS A 218 39.57 -8.13 -13.58
C LYS A 218 38.94 -9.48 -13.93
N PRO A 219 38.08 -9.55 -14.96
CA PRO A 219 37.53 -10.82 -15.41
C PRO A 219 38.66 -11.73 -15.93
N CYS A 220 38.53 -13.02 -15.69
CA CYS A 220 39.38 -14.04 -16.30
C CYS A 220 39.20 -14.05 -17.82
N ASP A 221 40.29 -14.07 -18.58
CA ASP A 221 40.26 -14.13 -20.04
C ASP A 221 40.32 -15.58 -20.54
N CYS A 222 39.41 -16.42 -20.03
CA CYS A 222 39.34 -17.83 -20.39
C CYS A 222 38.48 -18.03 -21.64
N ASN A 223 39.03 -18.65 -22.68
CA ASN A 223 38.26 -19.02 -23.87
C ASN A 223 37.34 -20.22 -23.57
N SER A 224 36.04 -19.97 -23.49
CA SER A 224 35.00 -20.97 -23.18
C SER A 224 34.98 -22.20 -24.11
N ASN A 225 35.49 -22.09 -25.33
CA ASN A 225 35.63 -23.25 -26.23
C ASN A 225 36.70 -24.21 -25.72
N GLY A 226 37.82 -23.69 -25.18
CA GLY A 226 38.98 -24.49 -24.78
C GLY A 226 39.10 -24.77 -23.28
N THR A 227 38.25 -24.18 -22.44
CA THR A 227 38.35 -24.31 -20.98
C THR A 227 37.15 -25.02 -20.36
N LEU A 228 37.34 -25.65 -19.20
CA LEU A 228 36.28 -26.32 -18.43
C LEU A 228 35.33 -25.31 -17.73
N GLY A 229 35.53 -24.02 -17.95
CA GLY A 229 34.72 -22.92 -17.44
C GLY A 229 35.39 -21.57 -17.68
N ASN A 230 34.77 -20.49 -17.19
CA ASN A 230 35.31 -19.13 -17.31
C ASN A 230 36.04 -18.68 -16.03
N VAL A 231 36.70 -19.61 -15.35
CA VAL A 231 37.39 -19.39 -14.06
C VAL A 231 38.87 -19.67 -14.25
N CYS A 232 39.70 -18.70 -13.88
CA CYS A 232 41.15 -18.78 -13.90
C CYS A 232 41.70 -19.08 -12.51
N GLU A 233 42.95 -19.54 -12.44
CA GLU A 233 43.67 -19.71 -11.18
C GLU A 233 43.83 -18.39 -10.41
N VAL A 234 44.08 -18.50 -9.10
CA VAL A 234 44.30 -17.36 -8.21
C VAL A 234 45.40 -16.45 -8.78
N GLY A 235 45.07 -15.17 -8.97
CA GLY A 235 45.99 -14.18 -9.53
C GLY A 235 45.89 -13.97 -11.05
N GLY A 236 44.96 -14.64 -11.73
CA GLY A 236 44.79 -14.50 -13.18
C GLY A 236 45.71 -15.38 -13.99
N GLY A 237 46.13 -16.49 -13.39
CA GLY A 237 46.97 -17.50 -14.02
C GLY A 237 46.18 -18.33 -15.03
N GLN A 238 46.52 -19.62 -15.12
CA GLN A 238 46.01 -20.48 -16.17
C GLN A 238 44.51 -20.77 -16.02
N CYS A 239 43.84 -20.89 -17.16
CA CYS A 239 42.48 -21.41 -17.22
C CYS A 239 42.51 -22.95 -17.33
N PRO A 240 41.66 -23.70 -16.60
CA PRO A 240 41.61 -25.14 -16.71
C PRO A 240 41.19 -25.57 -18.12
N CYS A 241 42.11 -26.15 -18.90
CA CYS A 241 41.85 -26.55 -20.29
C CYS A 241 41.03 -27.84 -20.38
N LYS A 242 40.20 -27.96 -21.43
CA LYS A 242 39.62 -29.23 -21.88
C LYS A 242 40.72 -30.13 -22.46
N PRO A 243 40.50 -31.46 -22.56
CA PRO A 243 41.45 -32.35 -23.25
C PRO A 243 41.79 -31.85 -24.66
N ASN A 244 43.08 -31.89 -25.01
CA ASN A 244 43.64 -31.39 -26.29
C ASN A 244 43.66 -29.87 -26.49
N TYR A 245 43.30 -29.07 -25.49
CA TYR A 245 43.50 -27.62 -25.48
C TYR A 245 44.68 -27.23 -24.59
N GLY A 246 45.33 -26.11 -24.90
CA GLY A 246 46.43 -25.55 -24.11
C GLY A 246 46.55 -24.04 -24.33
N GLY A 247 47.15 -23.34 -23.38
CA GLY A 247 47.26 -21.88 -23.38
C GLY A 247 47.53 -21.36 -21.97
N THR A 248 47.78 -20.06 -21.86
CA THR A 248 47.80 -19.32 -20.59
C THR A 248 46.45 -18.69 -20.36
#